data_AF-A0AA43HI95-F1
#
_entry.id   AF-A0AA43HI95-F1
#
_cell.length_a   1.000
_cell.length_b   1.000
_cell.length_c   1.000
_cell.angle_alpha   90.00
_cell.angle_beta   90.00
_cell.angle_gamma   90.00
#
_symmetry.space_group_name_H-M   'P 1'
#
loop_
_entity.id
_entity.type
_entity.pdbx_description
1 polymer ?
#
loop_
_entity_poly.entity_id
_entity_poly.type
_entity_poly.pdbx_seq_one_letter_code
_entity_poly.pdbx_strand_id
1 'polypeptide(L)'
;MSLLELNAQLDAFEKALDEEAFEQADSLLDGHDSTLHALLSQPLGSADHAPLSALLERQQSLLGLLRQRRDAVSVQMQDGRRSLRAAHAYLQAESLA
;
A
#
# COMPACT_ATOMS: atom_id res chain seq x y z
N MET A 1 -15.30 -14.08 -14.73
CA MET A 1 -14.65 -13.12 -13.82
C MET A 1 -14.81 -11.73 -14.40
N SER A 2 -15.09 -10.72 -13.59
CA SER A 2 -15.50 -9.40 -14.10
C SER A 2 -14.65 -8.27 -13.54
N LEU A 3 -14.53 -7.16 -14.30
CA LEU A 3 -13.85 -5.93 -13.88
C LEU A 3 -14.42 -5.32 -12.59
N LEU A 4 -15.67 -5.63 -12.25
CA LEU A 4 -16.29 -5.24 -10.99
C LEU A 4 -15.59 -5.88 -9.79
N GLU A 5 -15.20 -7.14 -9.92
CA GLU A 5 -14.53 -7.92 -8.86
C GLU A 5 -13.13 -7.37 -8.57
N LEU A 6 -12.39 -7.01 -9.63
CA LEU A 6 -11.08 -6.35 -9.50
C LEU A 6 -11.18 -5.01 -8.77
N ASN A 7 -12.22 -4.21 -9.06
CA ASN A 7 -12.44 -2.96 -8.35
C ASN A 7 -12.80 -3.19 -6.88
N ALA A 8 -13.69 -4.15 -6.59
CA ALA A 8 -14.06 -4.48 -5.22
C ALA A 8 -12.88 -4.99 -4.39
N GLN A 9 -11.94 -5.73 -5.00
CA GLN A 9 -10.70 -6.14 -4.35
C GLN A 9 -9.81 -4.94 -4.02
N LEU A 10 -9.73 -3.92 -4.89
CA LEU A 10 -9.00 -2.68 -4.60
C LEU A 10 -9.70 -1.85 -3.51
N ASP A 11 -11.03 -1.81 -3.46
CA ASP A 11 -11.79 -1.20 -2.35
C ASP A 11 -11.48 -1.89 -1.02
N ALA A 12 -11.50 -3.23 -1.01
CA ALA A 12 -11.19 -4.01 0.18
C ALA A 12 -9.72 -3.84 0.60
N PHE A 13 -8.80 -3.77 -0.36
CA PHE A 13 -7.38 -3.54 -0.11
C PHE A 13 -7.15 -2.17 0.53
N GLU A 14 -7.72 -1.11 -0.04
CA GLU A 14 -7.63 0.25 0.50
C GLU A 14 -8.18 0.33 1.93
N LYS A 15 -9.32 -0.30 2.18
CA LYS A 15 -9.89 -0.42 3.52
C LYS A 15 -8.96 -1.17 4.49
N ALA A 16 -8.37 -2.28 4.08
CA ALA A 16 -7.43 -3.04 4.91
C ALA A 16 -6.17 -2.21 5.25
N LEU A 17 -5.71 -1.36 4.32
CA LEU A 17 -4.63 -0.41 4.60
C LEU A 17 -5.02 0.64 5.63
N ASP A 18 -6.26 1.15 5.59
CA ASP A 18 -6.76 2.11 6.58
C ASP A 18 -6.91 1.50 7.97
N GLU A 19 -7.25 0.20 8.05
CA GLU A 19 -7.39 -0.56 9.29
C GLU A 19 -6.05 -1.14 9.79
N GLU A 20 -4.93 -0.83 9.13
CA GLU A 20 -3.58 -1.39 9.40
C GLU A 20 -3.53 -2.94 9.38
N ALA A 21 -4.47 -3.57 8.69
CA ALA A 21 -4.59 -5.01 8.53
C ALA A 21 -3.66 -5.51 7.40
N PHE A 22 -2.35 -5.34 7.56
CA PHE A 22 -1.38 -5.54 6.47
C PHE A 22 -1.31 -6.97 5.92
N GLU A 23 -1.47 -8.00 6.76
CA GLU A 23 -1.53 -9.40 6.32
C GLU A 23 -2.76 -9.65 5.42
N GLN A 24 -3.89 -9.03 5.75
CA GLN A 24 -5.10 -9.08 4.94
C GLN A 24 -4.93 -8.32 3.63
N ALA A 25 -4.29 -7.14 3.68
CA ALA A 25 -3.98 -6.34 2.49
C ALA A 25 -3.07 -7.11 1.51
N ASP A 26 -2.08 -7.83 2.02
CA ASP A 26 -1.18 -8.68 1.21
C ASP A 26 -1.95 -9.80 0.52
N SER A 27 -2.79 -10.53 1.28
CA SER A 27 -3.64 -11.59 0.74
C SER A 27 -4.62 -11.09 -0.34
N LEU A 28 -5.12 -9.86 -0.21
CA LEU A 28 -6.00 -9.23 -1.19
C LEU A 28 -5.26 -8.88 -2.49
N LEU A 29 -3.97 -8.51 -2.43
CA LEU A 29 -3.16 -8.26 -3.62
C LEU A 29 -2.88 -9.54 -4.40
N ASP A 30 -2.55 -10.64 -3.72
CA ASP A 30 -2.36 -11.96 -4.36
C ASP A 30 -3.64 -12.42 -5.07
N GLY A 31 -4.79 -12.23 -4.42
CA GLY A 31 -6.09 -12.48 -5.02
C GLY A 31 -6.37 -11.59 -6.23
N HIS A 32 -6.02 -10.31 -6.14
CA HIS A 32 -6.18 -9.35 -7.22
C HIS A 32 -5.34 -9.70 -8.45
N ASP A 33 -4.07 -10.07 -8.27
CA ASP A 33 -3.18 -10.48 -9.37
C ASP A 33 -3.71 -11.73 -10.08
N SER A 34 -4.17 -12.71 -9.30
CA SER A 34 -4.80 -13.93 -9.83
C SER A 34 -6.05 -13.63 -10.66
N THR A 35 -6.94 -12.76 -10.15
CA THR A 35 -8.15 -12.34 -10.86
C THR A 35 -7.82 -11.53 -12.13
N LEU A 36 -6.79 -10.69 -12.07
CA LEU A 36 -6.33 -9.89 -13.22
C LEU A 36 -5.79 -10.80 -14.31
N HIS A 37 -4.96 -11.79 -13.95
CA HIS A 37 -4.42 -12.76 -14.88
C HIS A 37 -5.53 -13.58 -15.57
N ALA A 38 -6.54 -14.00 -14.80
CA ALA A 38 -7.69 -14.72 -15.34
C ALA A 38 -8.56 -13.86 -16.28
N LEU A 39 -8.67 -12.55 -16.03
CA LEU A 39 -9.33 -11.61 -16.93
C LEU A 39 -8.54 -11.44 -18.24
N LEU A 40 -7.22 -11.20 -18.15
CA LEU A 40 -6.35 -11.00 -19.31
C LEU A 40 -6.19 -12.27 -20.18
N SER A 41 -6.53 -13.44 -19.63
CA SER A 41 -6.59 -14.70 -20.37
C SER A 41 -7.83 -14.84 -21.27
N GLN A 42 -8.80 -13.93 -21.16
CA GLN A 42 -10.02 -13.93 -21.97
C GLN A 42 -9.92 -12.91 -23.11
N PRO A 43 -10.65 -13.09 -24.22
CA PRO A 43 -10.71 -12.09 -25.29
C PRO A 43 -11.25 -10.76 -24.75
N LEU A 44 -10.49 -9.68 -24.95
CA LEU A 44 -10.88 -8.32 -24.58
C LEU A 44 -11.39 -7.58 -25.81
N GLY A 45 -12.52 -6.90 -25.66
CA GLY A 45 -13.14 -6.08 -26.69
C GLY A 45 -12.92 -4.58 -26.47
N SER A 46 -13.33 -3.78 -27.44
CA SER A 46 -13.27 -2.31 -27.34
C SER A 46 -14.11 -1.75 -26.18
N ALA A 47 -15.17 -2.44 -25.78
CA ALA A 47 -16.01 -2.08 -24.64
C ALA A 47 -15.26 -2.18 -23.30
N ASP A 48 -14.21 -3.00 -23.20
CA ASP A 48 -13.44 -3.20 -21.98
C ASP A 48 -12.38 -2.10 -21.76
N HIS A 49 -12.11 -1.29 -22.78
CA HIS A 49 -11.04 -0.29 -22.73
C HIS A 49 -11.25 0.77 -21.65
N ALA A 50 -12.44 1.38 -21.57
CA ALA A 50 -12.71 2.42 -20.58
C ALA A 50 -12.68 1.87 -19.13
N PRO A 51 -13.32 0.73 -18.83
CA PRO A 51 -13.20 0.12 -17.50
C PRO A 51 -11.78 -0.31 -17.12
N LEU A 52 -10.97 -0.82 -18.06
CA LEU A 52 -9.56 -1.15 -17.81
C LEU A 52 -8.71 0.09 -17.56
N SER A 53 -8.99 1.20 -18.25
CA SER A 53 -8.30 2.48 -18.03
C SER A 53 -8.62 3.02 -16.64
N ALA A 54 -9.89 2.97 -16.22
CA ALA A 54 -10.29 3.36 -14.86
C ALA A 54 -9.64 2.47 -13.78
N LEU A 55 -9.52 1.17 -14.02
CA LEU A 55 -8.81 0.26 -13.11
C LEU A 55 -7.33 0.63 -12.97
N LEU A 56 -6.66 0.95 -14.08
CA LEU A 56 -5.26 1.38 -14.08
C LEU A 56 -5.06 2.69 -13.32
N GLU A 57 -5.92 3.69 -13.57
CA GLU A 57 -5.88 4.97 -12.86
C GLU A 57 -6.03 4.77 -11.34
N ARG A 58 -6.94 3.87 -10.94
CA ARG A 58 -7.14 3.51 -9.54
C ARG A 58 -5.90 2.86 -8.93
N GLN A 59 -5.28 1.90 -9.61
CA GLN A 59 -4.04 1.26 -9.16
C GLN A 59 -2.91 2.30 -9.00
N GLN A 60 -2.79 3.25 -9.92
CA GLN A 60 -1.80 4.33 -9.84
C GLN A 60 -2.03 5.25 -8.63
N SER A 61 -3.29 5.60 -8.35
CA SER A 61 -3.66 6.38 -7.16
C SER A 61 -3.22 5.67 -5.87
N LEU A 62 -3.53 4.38 -5.73
CA LEU A 62 -3.15 3.57 -4.57
C LEU A 62 -1.62 3.46 -4.41
N LEU A 63 -0.88 3.28 -5.51
CA LEU A 63 0.58 3.30 -5.47
C LEU A 63 1.13 4.66 -4.99
N GLY A 64 0.49 5.76 -5.36
CA GLY A 64 0.81 7.10 -4.86
C GLY A 64 0.61 7.20 -3.34
N LEU A 65 -0.52 6.71 -2.84
CA LEU A 65 -0.84 6.68 -1.40
C LEU A 65 0.16 5.81 -0.61
N LEU A 66 0.48 4.62 -1.09
CA LEU A 66 1.47 3.74 -0.46
C LEU A 66 2.86 4.38 -0.39
N ARG A 67 3.28 5.06 -1.47
CA ARG A 67 4.54 5.81 -1.48
C ARG A 67 4.55 6.90 -0.41
N GLN A 68 3.48 7.68 -0.33
CA GLN A 68 3.34 8.73 0.69
C GLN A 68 3.41 8.16 2.12
N ARG A 69 2.71 7.06 2.40
CA ARG A 69 2.74 6.39 3.70
C ARG A 69 4.13 5.89 4.05
N ARG A 70 4.80 5.22 3.12
CA ARG A 70 6.18 4.74 3.30
C ARG A 70 7.13 5.89 3.63
N ASP A 71 7.01 7.00 2.90
CA ASP A 71 7.87 8.16 3.11
C ASP A 71 7.62 8.80 4.49
N ALA A 72 6.36 8.85 4.94
CA ALA A 72 6.01 9.29 6.30
C ALA A 72 6.60 8.39 7.39
N VAL A 73 6.51 7.07 7.23
CA VAL A 73 7.14 6.10 8.16
C VAL A 73 8.66 6.28 8.19
N SER A 74 9.30 6.53 7.04
CA SER A 74 10.75 6.77 6.97
C SER A 74 11.17 7.97 7.82
N VAL A 75 10.41 9.07 7.75
CA VAL A 75 10.66 10.26 8.58
C VAL A 75 10.51 9.92 10.07
N GLN A 76 9.43 9.25 10.45
CA GLN A 76 9.20 8.85 11.85
C GLN A 76 10.33 7.96 12.41
N MET A 77 10.83 7.01 11.61
CA MET A 77 11.95 6.17 12.02
C MET A 77 13.24 6.97 12.22
N GLN A 78 13.50 7.97 11.38
CA GLN A 78 14.67 8.83 11.52
C GLN A 78 14.61 9.67 12.79
N ASP A 79 13.44 10.22 13.10
CA ASP A 79 13.23 11.00 14.31
C ASP A 79 13.33 10.13 15.56
N GLY A 80 12.77 8.92 15.55
CA GLY A 80 12.95 7.95 16.63
C GLY A 80 14.43 7.63 16.91
N ARG A 81 15.23 7.44 15.87
CA ARG A 81 16.69 7.22 16.00
C ARG A 81 17.41 8.43 16.57
N ARG A 82 17.02 9.65 16.19
CA ARG A 82 17.59 10.90 16.74
C ARG A 82 17.27 11.05 18.22
N SER A 83 16.02 10.82 18.61
CA SER A 83 15.58 10.86 20.00
C SER A 83 16.32 9.83 20.87
N LEU A 84 16.50 8.61 20.38
CA LEU A 84 17.25 7.58 21.10
C LEU A 84 18.72 7.97 21.31
N ARG A 85 19.38 8.54 20.28
CA ARG A 85 20.75 9.06 20.42
C ARG A 85 20.84 10.19 21.44
N ALA A 86 19.87 11.11 21.46
CA ALA A 86 19.84 12.20 22.44
C ALA A 86 19.70 11.65 23.86
N ALA A 87 18.78 10.70 24.08
CA ALA A 87 18.62 10.05 25.39
C ALA A 87 19.90 9.36 25.85
N HIS A 88 20.59 8.63 24.97
CA HIS A 88 21.89 8.03 25.31
C HIS A 88 22.96 9.07 25.65
N ALA A 89 23.02 10.18 24.91
CA ALA A 89 23.96 11.26 25.18
C ALA A 89 23.69 11.94 26.55
N TYR A 90 22.41 12.14 26.91
CA TYR A 90 22.05 12.67 28.22
C TYR A 90 22.44 11.72 29.36
N LEU A 91 22.12 10.42 29.23
CA LEU A 91 22.53 9.41 30.23
C LEU A 91 24.05 9.34 30.38
N GLN A 92 24.79 9.44 29.27
CA GLN A 92 26.25 9.47 29.31
C GLN A 92 26.78 10.74 29.98
N ALA A 93 26.20 11.90 29.68
CA ALA A 93 26.59 13.16 30.32
C ALA A 93 26.31 13.15 31.83
N GLU A 94 25.17 12.61 32.26
CA GLU A 94 24.84 12.42 33.67
C GLU A 94 25.82 11.46 34.38
N SER A 95 26.31 10.42 33.71
CA SER A 95 27.30 9.50 34.29
C SER A 95 28.70 10.10 34.48
N LEU A 96 28.97 11.24 33.86
CA LEU A 96 30.26 11.94 33.91
C LEU A 96 30.25 13.16 34.83
N ALA A 97 29.08 13.52 35.37
CA ALA A 97 28.88 14.61 36.32
C ALA A 97 28.90 14.10 37.77
#